data_AF-A0A4W5MCD4-F1
#
_entry.id   AF-A0A4W5MCD4-F1
#
_cell.length_a   1.000
_cell.length_b   1.000
_cell.length_c   1.000
_cell.angle_alpha   90.00
_cell.angle_beta   90.00
_cell.angle_gamma   90.00
#
_symmetry.space_group_name_H-M   'P 1'
#
loop_
_entity.id
_entity.type
_entity.pdbx_description
1 polymer ?
#
loop_
_entity_poly.entity_id
_entity_poly.type
_entity_poly.pdbx_seq_one_letter_code
_entity_poly.pdbx_strand_id
1 'polypeptide(L)'
;MNRAKYKEILDENLLQSAHDLRLGQRFTFQQDNNPKHTAKTMQEWLRDKSLNVSKAAADLMAYCDAHIRDDPLIVPMPASENPFREKKLFCTIL
;
A
#
# COMPACT_ATOMS: atom_id res chain seq x y z
N MET A 1 5.53 -7.06 -18.72
CA MET A 1 5.10 -7.93 -17.59
C MET A 1 3.64 -7.63 -17.26
N ASN A 2 2.78 -8.64 -17.18
CA ASN A 2 1.37 -8.51 -16.78
C ASN A 2 1.15 -9.22 -15.41
N ARG A 3 -0.01 -9.01 -14.79
CA ARG A 3 -0.32 -9.58 -13.46
C ARG A 3 -0.30 -11.12 -13.46
N ALA A 4 -0.87 -11.75 -14.49
CA ALA A 4 -0.96 -13.22 -14.59
C ALA A 4 0.43 -13.87 -14.69
N LYS A 5 1.27 -13.37 -15.60
CA LYS A 5 2.64 -13.85 -15.79
C LYS A 5 3.51 -13.61 -14.56
N TYR A 6 3.29 -12.51 -13.84
CA TYR A 6 3.98 -12.28 -12.56
C TYR A 6 3.62 -13.33 -11.51
N LYS A 7 2.34 -13.70 -11.42
CA LYS A 7 1.88 -14.76 -10.51
C LYS A 7 2.50 -16.11 -10.86
N GLU A 8 2.53 -16.48 -12.14
CA GLU A 8 3.16 -17.72 -12.62
C GLU A 8 4.65 -17.78 -12.23
N ILE A 9 5.40 -16.70 -12.49
CA ILE A 9 6.82 -16.63 -12.13
C ILE A 9 7.02 -16.84 -10.62
N LEU A 10 6.20 -16.21 -9.78
CA LEU A 10 6.29 -16.37 -8.34
C LEU A 10 5.93 -17.78 -7.89
N ASP A 11 4.93 -18.43 -8.49
CA ASP A 11 4.53 -19.77 -8.12
C ASP A 11 5.62 -20.81 -8.46
N GLU A 12 6.31 -20.63 -9.58
CA GLU A 12 7.41 -21.50 -10.01
C GLU A 12 8.69 -21.27 -9.21
N ASN A 13 9.07 -20.00 -8.98
CA ASN A 13 10.43 -19.67 -8.53
C ASN A 13 10.54 -19.33 -7.06
N LEU A 14 9.47 -18.84 -6.40
CA LEU A 14 9.60 -18.23 -5.07
C LEU A 14 9.98 -19.27 -4.00
N LEU A 15 9.24 -20.39 -3.95
CA LEU A 15 9.51 -21.46 -2.99
C LEU A 15 10.82 -22.19 -3.31
N GLN A 16 11.11 -22.40 -4.59
CA GLN A 16 12.36 -23.01 -5.02
C GLN A 16 13.56 -22.14 -4.62
N SER A 17 13.49 -20.84 -4.86
CA SER A 17 14.52 -19.89 -4.47
C SER A 17 14.70 -19.84 -2.95
N ALA A 18 13.61 -19.86 -2.18
CA ALA A 18 13.68 -19.88 -0.71
C ALA A 18 14.34 -21.16 -0.18
N HIS A 19 14.06 -22.30 -0.82
CA HIS A 19 14.71 -23.58 -0.53
C HIS A 19 16.20 -23.53 -0.85
N ASP A 20 16.57 -23.07 -2.05
CA ASP A 20 17.96 -23.03 -2.53
C ASP A 20 18.82 -22.07 -1.70
N LEU A 21 18.24 -20.96 -1.26
CA LEU A 21 18.86 -19.99 -0.37
C LEU A 21 18.83 -20.41 1.11
N ARG A 22 18.23 -21.56 1.44
CA ARG A 22 18.14 -22.11 2.81
C ARG A 22 17.54 -21.13 3.81
N LEU A 23 16.53 -20.36 3.38
CA LEU A 23 15.86 -19.36 4.23
C LEU A 23 15.02 -19.99 5.35
N GLY A 24 14.85 -21.31 5.33
CA GLY A 24 14.05 -22.05 6.29
C GLY A 24 12.55 -21.87 6.06
N GLN A 25 11.75 -22.39 6.99
CA GLN A 25 10.29 -22.43 6.84
C GLN A 25 9.62 -21.05 7.00
N ARG A 26 10.32 -20.08 7.61
CA ARG A 26 9.83 -18.72 7.81
C ARG A 26 10.76 -17.73 7.12
N PHE A 27 10.32 -17.22 5.98
CA PHE A 27 10.98 -16.14 5.27
C PHE A 27 10.00 -15.01 5.00
N THR A 28 10.53 -13.81 4.76
CA THR A 28 9.74 -12.62 4.40
C THR A 28 9.91 -12.31 2.93
N PHE A 29 8.80 -12.24 2.20
CA PHE A 29 8.78 -11.81 0.81
C PHE A 29 8.55 -10.30 0.74
N GLN A 30 9.46 -9.57 0.07
CA GLN A 30 9.34 -8.14 -0.16
C GLN A 30 9.14 -7.86 -1.65
N GLN A 31 8.15 -7.04 -1.96
CA GLN A 31 7.86 -6.54 -3.30
C GLN A 31 7.72 -5.02 -3.26
N ASP A 32 7.91 -4.36 -4.40
CA ASP A 32 7.65 -2.93 -4.57
C ASP A 32 6.14 -2.66 -4.62
N ASN A 33 5.72 -1.43 -4.31
CA ASN A 33 4.31 -1.05 -4.29
C ASN A 33 3.76 -0.69 -5.67
N ASN A 34 4.25 -1.34 -6.72
CA ASN A 34 3.79 -1.13 -8.08
C ASN A 34 2.33 -1.61 -8.19
N PRO A 35 1.41 -0.85 -8.80
CA PRO A 35 0.00 -1.26 -8.96
C PRO A 35 -0.19 -2.63 -9.65
N LYS A 36 0.81 -3.08 -10.42
CA LYS A 36 0.84 -4.41 -11.06
C LYS A 36 1.08 -5.55 -10.05
N HIS A 37 1.78 -5.27 -8.96
CA HIS A 37 2.18 -6.18 -7.88
C HIS A 37 1.26 -6.07 -6.65
N THR A 38 0.66 -4.89 -6.39
CA THR A 38 -0.33 -4.62 -5.32
C THR A 38 -1.77 -5.08 -5.68
N ALA A 39 -1.86 -6.08 -6.54
CA ALA A 39 -3.11 -6.67 -6.98
C ALA A 39 -3.84 -7.39 -5.84
N LYS A 40 -5.15 -7.19 -5.70
CA LYS A 40 -5.98 -7.99 -4.77
C LYS A 40 -5.77 -9.50 -4.95
N THR A 41 -5.69 -9.94 -6.20
CA THR A 41 -5.37 -11.34 -6.58
C THR A 41 -4.00 -11.83 -6.08
N MET A 42 -3.01 -10.95 -5.98
CA MET A 42 -1.68 -11.30 -5.46
C MET A 42 -1.67 -11.36 -3.94
N GLN A 43 -2.41 -10.47 -3.26
CA GLN A 43 -2.59 -10.53 -1.81
C GLN A 43 -3.31 -11.83 -1.38
N GLU A 44 -4.33 -12.23 -2.13
CA GLU A 44 -5.03 -13.51 -1.91
C GLU A 44 -4.09 -14.71 -2.07
N TRP A 45 -3.25 -14.72 -3.13
CA TRP A 45 -2.26 -15.78 -3.34
C TRP A 45 -1.18 -15.83 -2.25
N LEU A 46 -0.67 -14.69 -1.80
CA LEU A 46 0.30 -14.63 -0.70
C LEU A 46 -0.29 -15.17 0.62
N ARG A 47 -1.58 -14.89 0.86
CA ARG A 47 -2.32 -15.42 2.00
C ARG A 47 -2.51 -16.94 1.90
N ASP A 48 -2.91 -17.45 0.73
CA ASP A 48 -3.07 -18.88 0.47
C ASP A 48 -1.75 -19.65 0.68
N LYS A 49 -0.64 -19.10 0.20
CA LYS A 49 0.71 -19.67 0.39
C LYS A 49 1.29 -19.42 1.80
N SER A 50 0.55 -18.77 2.70
CA SER A 50 1.00 -18.43 4.06
C SER A 50 2.36 -17.71 4.11
N LEU A 51 2.60 -16.85 3.12
CA LEU A 51 3.86 -16.12 2.99
C LEU A 51 3.81 -14.83 3.79
N ASN A 52 4.83 -14.59 4.61
CA ASN A 52 4.95 -13.32 5.34
C ASN A 52 5.39 -12.24 4.36
N VAL A 53 4.57 -11.21 4.17
CA VAL A 53 5.01 -9.95 3.56
C VAL A 53 5.65 -9.09 4.66
N SER A 54 6.65 -8.27 4.32
CA SER A 54 7.34 -7.39 5.29
C SER A 54 6.37 -6.78 6.30
N LYS A 55 6.59 -7.08 7.59
CA LYS A 55 5.76 -6.58 8.69
C LYS A 55 5.73 -5.05 8.72
N ALA A 56 6.86 -4.41 8.42
CA ALA A 56 6.93 -2.96 8.32
C ALA A 56 6.00 -2.39 7.24
N ALA A 57 5.88 -3.06 6.08
CA ALA A 57 4.96 -2.62 5.03
C ALA A 57 3.49 -2.80 5.43
N ALA A 58 3.16 -3.91 6.10
CA ALA A 58 1.82 -4.15 6.63
C ALA A 58 1.43 -3.13 7.71
N ASP A 59 2.34 -2.83 8.63
CA ASP A 59 2.13 -1.86 9.70
C ASP A 59 1.98 -0.43 9.14
N LEU A 60 2.80 -0.06 8.15
CA LEU A 60 2.67 1.23 7.45
C LEU A 60 1.35 1.35 6.69
N MET A 61 0.93 0.30 5.95
CA MET A 61 -0.37 0.30 5.29
C MET A 61 -1.52 0.43 6.29
N ALA A 62 -1.49 -0.34 7.37
CA ALA A 62 -2.51 -0.28 8.41
C ALA A 62 -2.59 1.11 9.06
N TYR A 63 -1.43 1.73 9.32
CA TYR A 63 -1.37 3.09 9.84
C TYR A 63 -1.98 4.09 8.84
N CYS A 64 -1.59 4.03 7.57
CA CYS A 64 -2.14 4.91 6.53
C CYS A 64 -3.65 4.72 6.39
N ASP A 65 -4.16 3.49 6.30
CA ASP A 65 -5.59 3.21 6.16
C ASP A 65 -6.41 3.72 7.34
N ALA A 66 -5.85 3.67 8.56
CA ALA A 66 -6.51 4.19 9.76
C ALA A 66 -6.59 5.72 9.79
N HIS A 67 -5.60 6.43 9.23
CA HIS A 67 -5.48 7.90 9.32
C HIS A 67 -5.79 8.63 8.02
N ILE A 68 -6.04 7.93 6.91
CA ILE A 68 -6.28 8.53 5.59
C ILE A 68 -7.46 9.50 5.58
N ARG A 69 -8.44 9.30 6.48
CA ARG A 69 -9.63 10.16 6.60
C ARG A 69 -9.34 11.50 7.28
N ASP A 70 -8.31 11.53 8.10
CA ASP A 70 -7.90 12.71 8.87
C ASP A 70 -6.82 13.52 8.13
N ASP A 71 -6.30 13.01 7.01
CA ASP A 71 -5.32 13.72 6.19
C ASP A 71 -6.02 14.75 5.29
N PRO A 72 -5.87 16.07 5.56
CA PRO A 72 -6.53 17.13 4.82
C PRO A 72 -6.04 17.28 3.37
N LEU A 73 -4.91 16.68 3.02
CA LEU A 73 -4.36 16.67 1.66
C LEU A 73 -4.92 15.51 0.82
N ILE A 74 -5.35 14.43 1.47
CA ILE A 74 -5.97 13.27 0.80
C ILE A 74 -7.50 13.40 0.81
N VAL A 75 -8.09 13.77 1.94
CA VAL A 75 -9.52 14.08 2.09
C VAL A 75 -9.67 15.59 2.21
N PRO A 76 -10.15 16.28 1.15
CA PRO A 76 -10.22 17.73 1.14
C PRO A 76 -11.14 18.25 2.26
N MET A 77 -10.60 19.14 3.09
CA MET A 77 -11.41 19.81 4.12
C MET A 77 -12.29 20.92 3.52
N PRO A 78 -13.43 21.25 4.16
CA PRO A 78 -14.23 22.40 3.77
C PRO A 78 -13.40 23.68 3.77
N ALA A 79 -13.67 24.55 2.79
CA ALA A 79 -12.92 25.79 2.62
C ALA A 79 -12.95 26.68 3.91
N SER A 80 -14.05 26.66 4.65
CA SER A 80 -14.20 27.37 5.94
C SER A 80 -13.26 26.88 7.04
N GLU A 81 -12.88 25.61 7.01
CA GLU A 81 -11.99 24.97 7.99
C GLU A 81 -10.51 25.08 7.59
N ASN A 82 -10.23 25.42 6.32
CA ASN A 82 -8.89 25.63 5.85
C ASN A 82 -8.30 26.95 6.39
N PRO A 83 -7.30 26.91 7.29
CA PRO A 83 -6.71 28.12 7.87
C PRO A 83 -5.94 28.97 6.82
N PHE A 84 -5.57 28.37 5.69
CA PHE A 84 -4.90 29.05 4.58
C PHE A 84 -5.88 29.62 3.53
N ARG A 85 -7.19 29.54 3.77
CA ARG A 85 -8.18 30.10 2.83
C ARG A 85 -8.14 31.63 2.83
N GLU A 86 -8.20 32.22 1.65
CA GLU A 86 -8.43 33.66 1.48
C GLU A 86 -9.75 34.08 2.13
N LYS A 87 -9.64 34.94 3.15
CA LYS A 87 -10.80 35.60 3.75
C LYS A 87 -11.24 36.70 2.79
N LYS A 88 -12.39 36.52 2.13
CA LYS A 88 -13.08 37.62 1.45
C LYS A 88 -13.48 38.65 2.50
N LEU A 89 -12.63 39.65 2.71
CA LEU A 89 -13.02 40.88 3.39
C LEU A 89 -13.97 41.60 2.45
N PHE A 90 -15.26 41.58 2.77
CA PHE A 90 -16.22 42.47 2.15
C PHE A 90 -15.89 43.89 2.64
N CYS A 91 -15.07 44.59 1.86
CA CYS A 91 -14.84 46.01 2.07
C CYS A 91 -16.11 46.73 1.61
N THR A 92 -17.00 47.06 2.56
CA THR A 92 -18.00 48.10 2.32
C THR A 92 -17.28 49.43 2.41
N ILE A 93 -16.98 50.02 1.26
CA ILE A 93 -16.55 51.42 1.20
C ILE A 93 -17.81 52.25 1.49
N LEU A 94 -17.84 52.85 2.69
CA LEU A 94 -18.80 53.89 3.07
C LEU A 94 -18.43 55.22 2.43
#